data_AF-Q2YY17-F1
#
_entry.id   AF-Q2YY17-F1
#
_cell.length_a   1.000
_cell.length_b   1.000
_cell.length_c   1.000
_cell.angle_alpha   90.00
_cell.angle_beta   90.00
_cell.angle_gamma   90.00
#
_symmetry.space_group_name_H-M   'P 1'
#
loop_
_entity.id
_entity.type
_entity.pdbx_description
1 polymer ?
#
loop_
_entity_poly.entity_id
_entity_poly.type
_entity_poly.pdbx_seq_one_letter_code
_entity_poly.pdbx_strand_id
1 'polypeptide(L)'
;MKYLILSLVANLLVFGVLSAIGLNINILAAMMMILVIPITISGILFFKTNLDKTYIFFNILFIDFYYYIYNVHLMALPRFNSYIKAEMMELEDIDVLITSKDFGFDEILFFTLYLLLILIILYYLKKQVKTKS
;
A
#
# COMPACT_ATOMS: atom_id res chain seq x y z
N MET A 1 -21.19 4.21 -1.49
CA MET A 1 -20.49 5.04 -2.50
C MET A 1 -19.66 6.19 -1.93
N LYS A 2 -20.22 7.18 -1.21
CA LYS A 2 -19.43 8.36 -0.73
C LYS A 2 -18.13 7.98 0.00
N TYR A 3 -18.18 7.03 0.93
CA TYR A 3 -16.99 6.58 1.67
C TYR A 3 -15.99 5.80 0.81
N LEU A 4 -16.46 5.07 -0.20
CA LEU A 4 -15.58 4.40 -1.15
C LEU A 4 -14.78 5.44 -1.93
N ILE A 5 -15.45 6.41 -2.56
CA ILE A 5 -14.79 7.48 -3.33
C ILE A 5 -13.79 8.23 -2.44
N LEU A 6 -14.18 8.58 -1.21
CA LEU A 6 -13.30 9.25 -0.27
C LEU A 6 -12.04 8.42 0.06
N SER A 7 -12.20 7.11 0.24
CA SER A 7 -11.07 6.20 0.50
C SER A 7 -10.12 6.16 -0.70
N LEU A 8 -10.66 5.99 -1.91
CA LEU A 8 -9.86 5.95 -3.13
C LEU A 8 -9.08 7.25 -3.35
N VAL A 9 -9.73 8.41 -3.20
CA VAL A 9 -9.07 9.71 -3.34
C VAL A 9 -8.01 9.92 -2.26
N ALA A 10 -8.30 9.58 -1.01
CA ALA A 10 -7.34 9.74 0.09
C ALA A 10 -6.09 8.84 -0.11
N ASN A 11 -6.29 7.58 -0.51
CA ASN A 11 -5.19 6.67 -0.80
C ASN A 11 -4.37 7.15 -2.01
N LEU A 12 -5.02 7.63 -3.07
CA LEU A 12 -4.34 8.21 -4.23
C LEU A 12 -3.44 9.38 -3.84
N LEU A 13 -3.93 10.28 -2.97
CA LEU A 13 -3.14 11.41 -2.47
C LEU A 13 -1.92 10.94 -1.67
N VAL A 14 -2.06 9.91 -0.84
CA VAL A 14 -0.94 9.33 -0.07
C VAL A 14 0.14 8.82 -1.02
N PHE A 15 -0.22 8.01 -2.01
CA PHE A 15 0.74 7.51 -3.00
C PHE A 15 1.34 8.64 -3.85
N GLY A 16 0.55 9.68 -4.19
CA GLY A 16 1.06 10.87 -4.88
C GLY A 16 2.08 11.65 -4.05
N VAL A 17 1.85 11.82 -2.75
CA VAL A 17 2.80 12.47 -1.83
C VAL A 17 4.06 11.64 -1.67
N LEU A 18 3.93 10.32 -1.47
CA LEU A 18 5.09 9.41 -1.39
C LEU A 18 5.90 9.44 -2.70
N SER A 19 5.23 9.46 -3.85
CA SER A 19 5.87 9.61 -5.16
C SER A 19 6.64 10.92 -5.28
N ALA A 20 6.09 12.03 -4.76
CA ALA A 20 6.75 13.33 -4.78
C ALA A 20 7.95 13.41 -3.82
N ILE A 21 7.89 12.74 -2.67
CA ILE A 21 9.03 12.58 -1.76
C ILE A 21 10.12 11.74 -2.45
N GLY A 22 9.72 10.72 -3.22
CA GLY A 22 10.62 9.89 -4.02
C GLY A 22 11.65 9.18 -3.16
N LEU A 23 12.92 9.25 -3.57
CA LEU A 23 14.06 8.59 -2.90
C LEU A 23 14.65 9.43 -1.75
N ASN A 24 13.95 10.47 -1.29
CA ASN A 24 14.42 11.33 -0.19
C ASN A 24 14.03 10.81 1.20
N ILE A 25 13.48 9.60 1.29
CA ILE A 25 13.10 8.93 2.51
C ILE A 25 13.67 7.52 2.50
N ASN A 26 14.10 7.03 3.67
CA ASN A 26 14.58 5.67 3.85
C ASN A 26 13.54 4.61 3.41
N ILE A 27 14.01 3.51 2.79
CA ILE A 27 13.17 2.43 2.25
C ILE A 27 12.24 1.85 3.32
N LEU A 28 12.75 1.57 4.51
CA LEU A 28 11.97 1.01 5.60
C LEU A 28 10.81 1.94 5.99
N ALA A 29 11.07 3.24 6.06
CA ALA A 29 10.05 4.23 6.37
C ALA A 29 9.00 4.31 5.24
N ALA A 30 9.42 4.27 3.98
CA ALA A 30 8.50 4.21 2.84
C ALA A 30 7.60 2.96 2.88
N MET A 31 8.17 1.78 3.11
CA MET A 31 7.43 0.51 3.22
C MET A 31 6.40 0.55 4.34
N MET A 32 6.79 1.07 5.52
CA MET A 32 5.87 1.23 6.65
C MET A 32 4.70 2.16 6.30
N MET A 33 4.95 3.27 5.60
CA MET A 33 3.88 4.19 5.18
C MET A 33 2.92 3.55 4.18
N ILE A 34 3.44 2.81 3.20
CA ILE A 34 2.66 2.12 2.16
C ILE A 34 1.76 1.04 2.77
N LEU A 35 2.22 0.34 3.78
CA LEU A 35 1.45 -0.70 4.45
C LEU A 35 0.40 -0.11 5.41
N VAL A 36 0.81 0.86 6.23
CA VAL A 36 -0.01 1.33 7.37
C VAL A 36 -1.04 2.38 6.95
N ILE A 37 -0.63 3.37 6.16
CA ILE A 37 -1.48 4.55 5.89
C ILE A 37 -2.72 4.16 5.06
N PRO A 38 -2.59 3.46 3.91
CA PRO A 38 -3.74 3.10 3.10
C PRO A 38 -4.75 2.21 3.83
N ILE A 39 -4.26 1.28 4.65
CA ILE A 39 -5.10 0.42 5.47
C ILE A 39 -5.82 1.21 6.55
N THR A 40 -5.14 2.15 7.20
CA THR A 40 -5.74 2.97 8.26
C THR A 40 -6.87 3.81 7.69
N ILE A 41 -6.65 4.49 6.57
CA ILE A 41 -7.67 5.27 5.86
C ILE A 41 -8.85 4.37 5.48
N SER A 42 -8.56 3.25 4.82
CA SER A 42 -9.57 2.31 4.34
C SER A 42 -10.37 1.69 5.48
N GLY A 43 -9.73 1.38 6.62
CA GLY A 43 -10.37 0.81 7.79
C GLY A 43 -11.30 1.80 8.49
N ILE A 44 -10.84 3.03 8.75
CA ILE A 44 -11.66 4.08 9.37
C ILE A 44 -12.92 4.35 8.53
N LEU A 45 -12.75 4.49 7.22
CA LEU A 45 -13.85 4.74 6.30
C LEU A 45 -14.74 3.50 6.11
N PHE A 46 -14.19 2.29 6.20
CA PHE A 46 -14.97 1.05 6.18
C PHE A 46 -15.99 1.04 7.32
N PHE A 47 -15.64 1.46 8.54
CA PHE A 47 -16.57 1.54 9.67
C PHE A 47 -17.77 2.46 9.44
N LYS A 48 -17.69 3.41 8.50
CA LYS A 48 -18.81 4.29 8.12
C LYS A 48 -19.76 3.69 7.06
N THR A 49 -19.42 2.55 6.46
CA THR A 49 -20.24 1.88 5.42
C THR A 49 -21.29 0.90 6.00
N ASN A 50 -22.08 0.20 5.17
CA ASN A 50 -23.00 -0.86 5.63
C ASN A 50 -22.52 -2.26 5.24
N LEU A 51 -21.42 -2.75 5.86
CA LEU A 51 -20.80 -4.06 5.56
C LEU A 51 -20.66 -4.30 4.05
N ASP A 52 -20.27 -3.24 3.35
CA ASP A 52 -20.28 -3.16 1.89
C ASP A 52 -19.08 -3.95 1.33
N LYS A 53 -19.34 -5.10 0.72
CA LYS A 53 -18.27 -5.93 0.11
C LYS A 53 -17.64 -5.26 -1.10
N THR A 54 -18.42 -4.44 -1.83
CA THR A 54 -17.94 -3.66 -2.97
C THR A 54 -16.91 -2.64 -2.51
N TYR A 55 -17.07 -2.07 -1.31
CA TYR A 55 -16.06 -1.21 -0.70
C TYR A 55 -14.74 -1.95 -0.51
N ILE A 56 -14.76 -3.17 0.02
CA ILE A 56 -13.55 -3.97 0.27
C ILE A 56 -12.86 -4.28 -1.06
N PHE A 57 -13.60 -4.81 -2.03
CA PHE A 57 -13.07 -5.19 -3.34
C PHE A 57 -12.36 -4.03 -4.04
N PHE A 58 -13.03 -2.88 -4.16
CA PHE A 58 -12.44 -1.73 -4.85
C PHE A 58 -11.28 -1.10 -4.08
N ASN A 59 -11.27 -1.12 -2.74
CA ASN A 59 -10.11 -0.62 -2.01
C ASN A 59 -8.88 -1.49 -2.28
N ILE A 60 -9.00 -2.83 -2.27
CA ILE A 60 -7.88 -3.72 -2.59
C ILE A 60 -7.37 -3.41 -4.00
N LEU A 61 -8.25 -3.47 -5.01
CA LEU A 61 -7.89 -3.27 -6.41
C LEU A 61 -7.17 -1.95 -6.66
N PHE A 62 -7.70 -0.84 -6.13
CA PHE A 62 -7.13 0.48 -6.38
C PHE A 62 -5.88 0.76 -5.54
N ILE A 63 -5.79 0.25 -4.30
CA ILE A 63 -4.56 0.38 -3.50
C ILE A 63 -3.42 -0.40 -4.16
N ASP A 64 -3.67 -1.61 -4.64
CA ASP A 64 -2.69 -2.39 -5.42
C ASP A 64 -2.28 -1.63 -6.69
N PHE A 65 -3.25 -1.04 -7.40
CA PHE A 65 -2.95 -0.23 -8.58
C PHE A 65 -2.10 1.02 -8.25
N TYR A 66 -2.41 1.74 -7.16
CA TYR A 66 -1.63 2.91 -6.76
C TYR A 66 -0.21 2.51 -6.34
N TYR A 67 -0.08 1.40 -5.61
CA TYR A 67 1.22 0.83 -5.24
C TYR A 67 2.04 0.44 -6.47
N TYR A 68 1.42 -0.20 -7.47
CA TYR A 68 2.08 -0.52 -8.74
C TYR A 68 2.62 0.74 -9.43
N ILE A 69 1.78 1.76 -9.62
CA ILE A 69 2.17 3.00 -10.29
C ILE A 69 3.27 3.73 -9.50
N TYR A 70 3.18 3.74 -8.17
CA TYR A 70 4.21 4.31 -7.30
C TYR A 70 5.58 3.64 -7.50
N ASN A 71 5.64 2.31 -7.54
CA ASN A 71 6.90 1.59 -7.74
C ASN A 71 7.47 1.80 -9.15
N VAL A 72 6.62 1.76 -10.18
CA VAL A 72 7.02 2.08 -11.55
C VAL A 72 7.61 3.49 -11.63
N HIS A 73 7.02 4.45 -10.93
CA HIS A 73 7.56 5.81 -10.87
C HIS A 73 8.93 5.85 -10.18
N LEU A 74 9.09 5.20 -9.02
CA LEU A 74 10.37 5.16 -8.31
C LEU A 74 11.49 4.55 -9.15
N MET A 75 11.21 3.45 -9.86
CA MET A 75 12.18 2.77 -10.72
C MET A 75 12.64 3.61 -11.91
N ALA A 76 11.81 4.57 -12.34
CA ALA A 76 12.16 5.52 -13.38
C ALA A 76 13.07 6.66 -12.90
N LEU A 77 13.30 6.81 -11.59
CA LEU A 77 14.14 7.87 -11.05
C LEU A 77 15.64 7.57 -11.31
N PRO A 78 16.45 8.56 -11.74
CA PRO A 78 17.86 8.34 -12.13
C PRO A 78 18.76 7.76 -11.04
N ARG A 79 18.40 7.93 -9.77
CA ARG A 79 19.19 7.47 -8.60
C ARG A 79 18.66 6.17 -7.99
N PHE A 80 17.64 5.55 -8.58
CA PHE A 80 16.98 4.38 -8.00
C PHE A 80 17.97 3.25 -7.69
N ASN A 81 18.73 2.80 -8.69
CA ASN A 81 19.69 1.70 -8.51
C ASN A 81 20.75 2.03 -7.44
N SER A 82 21.31 3.24 -7.45
CA SER A 82 22.30 3.66 -6.45
C SER A 82 21.70 3.74 -5.04
N TYR A 83 20.44 4.15 -4.95
CA TYR A 83 19.72 4.31 -3.70
C TYR A 83 19.44 2.95 -3.05
N ILE A 84 18.87 2.00 -3.81
CA ILE A 84 18.63 0.66 -3.29
C ILE A 84 19.94 -0.06 -2.97
N LYS A 85 20.98 0.10 -3.81
CA LYS A 85 22.29 -0.50 -3.56
C LYS A 85 22.90 -0.03 -2.24
N ALA A 86 22.80 1.26 -1.93
CA ALA A 86 23.30 1.81 -0.67
C ALA A 86 22.53 1.25 0.54
N GLU A 87 21.20 1.21 0.46
CA GLU A 87 20.35 0.70 1.54
C GLU A 87 20.53 -0.81 1.78
N MET A 88 20.71 -1.61 0.72
CA MET A 88 20.97 -3.05 0.85
C MET A 88 22.34 -3.35 1.47
N MET A 89 23.36 -2.56 1.14
CA MET A 89 24.67 -2.66 1.79
C MET A 89 24.59 -2.31 3.29
N GLU A 90 23.80 -1.30 3.66
CA GLU A 90 23.59 -0.95 5.06
C GLU A 90 22.87 -2.06 5.85
N LEU A 91 21.99 -2.83 5.21
CA LEU A 91 21.17 -3.84 5.88
C LEU A 91 21.81 -5.22 5.99
N GLU A 92 22.45 -5.73 4.94
CA GLU A 92 22.86 -7.14 4.89
C GLU A 92 24.31 -7.38 4.42
N ASP A 93 25.07 -6.32 4.12
CA ASP A 93 26.42 -6.41 3.53
C ASP A 93 26.45 -7.27 2.23
N ILE A 94 25.32 -7.30 1.52
CA ILE A 94 25.14 -8.04 0.26
C ILE A 94 25.25 -7.05 -0.90
N ASP A 95 26.17 -7.31 -1.84
CA ASP A 95 26.26 -6.58 -3.11
C ASP A 95 25.15 -7.08 -4.06
N VAL A 96 23.90 -6.70 -3.78
CA VAL A 96 22.75 -7.09 -4.62
C VAL A 96 22.75 -6.23 -5.88
N LEU A 97 22.97 -6.87 -7.04
CA LEU A 97 22.74 -6.25 -8.33
C LEU A 97 21.23 -6.26 -8.62
N ILE A 98 20.49 -5.31 -8.03
CA ILE A 98 19.05 -5.21 -8.23
C ILE A 98 18.81 -4.76 -9.66
N THR A 99 18.37 -5.70 -10.47
CA THR A 99 17.89 -5.38 -11.80
C THR A 99 16.47 -4.85 -11.63
N SER A 100 16.10 -3.80 -12.37
CA SER A 100 14.73 -3.26 -12.41
C SER A 100 13.66 -4.28 -12.86
N LYS A 101 14.03 -5.54 -13.07
CA LYS A 101 13.16 -6.68 -13.32
C LYS A 101 12.60 -7.32 -12.04
N ASP A 102 13.10 -6.98 -10.87
CA ASP A 102 12.74 -7.69 -9.63
C ASP A 102 11.50 -7.13 -8.93
N PHE A 103 10.87 -6.07 -9.45
CA PHE A 103 9.50 -5.72 -9.04
C PHE A 103 8.52 -6.74 -9.62
N GLY A 104 8.31 -7.77 -8.83
CA GLY A 104 7.62 -8.95 -9.27
C GLY A 104 6.14 -8.98 -8.93
N PHE A 105 5.48 -9.95 -9.54
CA PHE A 105 4.12 -10.36 -9.23
C PHE A 105 3.98 -10.79 -7.76
N ASP A 106 5.06 -11.25 -7.13
CA ASP A 106 5.14 -11.66 -5.74
C ASP A 106 4.94 -10.50 -4.75
N GLU A 107 5.51 -9.33 -4.99
CA GLU A 107 5.30 -8.16 -4.14
C GLU A 107 3.84 -7.71 -4.17
N ILE A 108 3.25 -7.63 -5.36
CA ILE A 108 1.83 -7.29 -5.55
C ILE A 108 0.97 -8.36 -4.87
N LEU A 109 1.26 -9.65 -5.09
CA LEU A 109 0.52 -10.74 -4.46
C LEU A 109 0.58 -10.67 -2.94
N PHE A 110 1.75 -10.41 -2.37
CA PHE A 110 1.93 -10.23 -0.93
C PHE A 110 1.06 -9.07 -0.42
N PHE A 111 1.12 -7.92 -1.11
CA PHE A 111 0.35 -6.74 -0.72
C PHE A 111 -1.16 -6.97 -0.83
N THR A 112 -1.63 -7.62 -1.90
CA THR A 112 -3.03 -8.04 -2.06
C THR A 112 -3.47 -8.95 -0.91
N LEU A 113 -2.68 -9.97 -0.57
CA LEU A 113 -3.00 -10.91 0.52
C LEU A 113 -3.02 -10.20 1.88
N TYR A 114 -2.08 -9.29 2.11
CA TYR A 114 -2.03 -8.46 3.31
C TYR A 114 -3.28 -7.57 3.45
N LEU A 115 -3.65 -6.83 2.39
CA LEU A 115 -4.85 -6.01 2.36
C LEU A 115 -6.12 -6.84 2.57
N LEU A 116 -6.20 -8.00 1.91
CA LEU A 116 -7.33 -8.92 2.01
C LEU A 116 -7.49 -9.41 3.45
N LEU A 117 -6.42 -9.87 4.09
CA LEU A 117 -6.43 -10.36 5.46
C LEU A 117 -6.98 -9.30 6.42
N ILE A 118 -6.42 -8.08 6.36
CA ILE A 118 -6.81 -7.00 7.26
C ILE A 118 -8.26 -6.56 7.03
N LEU A 119 -8.69 -6.39 5.77
CA LEU A 119 -10.05 -5.98 5.45
C LEU A 119 -11.10 -7.05 5.81
N ILE A 120 -10.75 -8.34 5.70
CA ILE A 120 -11.59 -9.44 6.19
C ILE A 120 -11.74 -9.38 7.71
N ILE A 121 -10.64 -9.19 8.45
CA ILE A 121 -10.69 -9.05 9.91
C ILE A 121 -11.60 -7.87 10.30
N LEU A 122 -11.43 -6.71 9.66
CA LEU A 122 -12.26 -5.54 9.89
C LEU A 122 -13.74 -5.80 9.55
N TYR A 123 -14.03 -6.55 8.49
CA TYR A 123 -15.38 -6.97 8.13
C TYR A 123 -16.05 -7.77 9.26
N TYR A 124 -15.36 -8.77 9.80
CA TYR A 124 -15.89 -9.59 10.88
C TYR A 124 -16.03 -8.81 12.20
N LEU A 125 -15.05 -7.98 12.56
CA LEU A 125 -15.14 -7.10 13.73
C LEU A 125 -16.36 -6.20 13.64
N LYS A 126 -16.57 -5.53 12.49
CA LYS A 126 -17.73 -4.68 12.28
C LYS A 126 -19.05 -5.45 12.33
N LYS A 127 -19.09 -6.66 11.77
CA LYS A 127 -20.27 -7.53 11.81
C LYS A 127 -20.66 -7.86 13.25
N GLN A 128 -19.69 -8.19 14.11
CA GLN A 128 -19.92 -8.45 15.53
C GLN A 128 -20.45 -7.22 16.29
N VAL A 129 -19.91 -6.03 16.00
CA VAL A 129 -20.38 -4.78 16.61
C VAL A 129 -21.84 -4.50 16.25
N LYS A 130 -22.23 -4.72 14.98
CA LYS A 130 -23.62 -4.54 14.54
C LYS A 130 -24.60 -5.56 15.12
N THR A 131 -24.17 -6.79 15.42
CA THR A 131 -25.05 -7.80 16.03
C THR A 131 -25.26 -7.59 17.53
N LYS A 132 -24.41 -6.78 18.18
CA LYS A 132 -24.51 -6.45 19.62
C LYS A 132 -25.26 -5.14 19.88
N SER A 133 -25.50 -4.34 18.83
CA SER A 133 -26.29 -3.11 18.85
C SER A 133 -27.72 -3.38 18.43
#